data_AF-A0A9W6W287-F1
#
_entry.id   AF-A0A9W6W287-F1
#
_cell.length_a   1.000
_cell.length_b   1.000
_cell.length_c   1.000
_cell.angle_alpha   90.00
_cell.angle_beta   90.00
_cell.angle_gamma   90.00
#
_symmetry.space_group_name_H-M   'P 1'
#
loop_
_entity.id
_entity.type
_entity.pdbx_description
1 polymer ?
#
loop_
_entity_poly.entity_id
_entity_poly.type
_entity_poly.pdbx_seq_one_letter_code
_entity_poly.pdbx_strand_id
1 'polypeptide(L)'
;MKPPRFDEGPGSDVVLAVQWVPSRSFNLGAEGYHPSAVGIHVHVRPVRSADRVAVRSSLRSQGLQELREWVMRAQRAPETWRSEVHFGCWRYDEDGVRFEGDLPM
;
A
#
# COMPACT_ATOMS: atom_id res chain seq x y z
N MET A 1 19.23 -5.44 19.13
CA MET A 1 18.04 -5.51 18.24
C MET A 1 16.96 -4.59 18.81
N LYS A 2 16.36 -3.72 17.99
CA LYS A 2 15.28 -2.83 18.42
C LYS A 2 13.96 -3.60 18.32
N PRO A 3 13.14 -3.69 19.39
CA PRO A 3 11.87 -4.40 19.34
C PRO A 3 10.91 -3.71 18.35
N PRO A 4 10.05 -4.47 17.64
CA PRO A 4 9.03 -3.88 16.79
C PRO A 4 8.10 -3.04 17.66
N ARG A 5 7.90 -1.78 17.26
CA ARG A 5 6.91 -0.88 17.87
C ARG A 5 5.60 -1.09 17.14
N PHE A 6 4.59 -1.56 17.85
CA PHE A 6 3.23 -1.64 17.33
C PHE A 6 2.57 -0.29 17.58
N ASP A 7 2.16 0.39 16.51
CA ASP A 7 1.44 1.66 16.61
C ASP A 7 -0.02 1.34 16.94
N GLU A 8 -0.38 1.44 18.22
CA GLU A 8 -1.73 1.17 18.76
C GLU A 8 -2.56 2.46 18.89
N GLY A 9 -2.47 3.36 17.90
CA GLY A 9 -3.46 4.44 17.76
C GLY A 9 -4.88 3.87 17.56
N PRO A 10 -5.95 4.65 17.82
CA PRO A 10 -7.32 4.21 17.58
C PRO A 10 -7.40 3.59 16.18
N GLY A 11 -7.80 2.32 16.16
CA GLY A 11 -7.58 1.38 15.08
C GLY A 11 -7.85 1.99 13.71
N SER A 12 -6.77 2.31 13.00
CA SER A 12 -6.84 2.55 11.57
C SER A 12 -7.34 1.25 10.96
N ASP A 13 -8.56 1.28 10.45
CA ASP A 13 -9.21 0.18 9.73
C ASP A 13 -8.48 -0.17 8.43
N VAL A 14 -7.45 0.59 8.04
CA VAL A 14 -6.45 0.17 7.04
C VAL A 14 -5.72 -1.09 7.49
N VAL A 15 -5.88 -2.18 6.74
CA VAL A 15 -5.23 -3.49 6.98
C VAL A 15 -4.07 -3.77 6.03
N LEU A 16 -4.09 -3.15 4.85
CA LEU A 16 -3.08 -3.29 3.80
C LEU A 16 -2.94 -1.96 3.06
N ALA A 17 -1.73 -1.57 2.71
CA ALA A 17 -1.46 -0.38 1.91
C ALA A 17 -0.42 -0.69 0.83
N VAL A 18 -0.50 0.04 -0.27
CA VAL A 18 0.44 -0.01 -1.38
C VAL A 18 0.81 1.40 -1.79
N GLN A 19 2.07 1.58 -2.19
CA GLN A 19 2.58 2.84 -2.69
C GLN A 19 3.45 2.61 -3.92
N TRP A 20 3.31 3.46 -4.93
CA TRP A 20 4.26 3.60 -6.03
C TRP A 20 5.16 4.80 -5.75
N VAL A 21 6.48 4.60 -5.80
CA VAL A 21 7.46 5.68 -5.67
C VAL A 21 8.25 5.79 -6.99
N PRO A 22 8.22 6.96 -7.64
CA PRO A 22 8.83 7.14 -8.95
C PRO A 22 10.35 7.14 -8.86
N SER A 23 11.01 6.68 -9.92
CA SER A 23 12.44 6.84 -10.10
C SER A 23 12.77 8.30 -10.45
N ARG A 24 12.90 9.17 -9.45
CA ARG A 24 13.34 10.56 -9.67
C ARG A 24 14.83 10.68 -9.41
N SER A 25 15.58 11.17 -10.40
CA SER A 25 17.04 11.29 -10.34
C SER A 25 17.47 12.23 -9.21
N PHE A 26 18.24 11.67 -8.26
CA PHE A 26 18.86 12.38 -7.14
C PHE A 26 20.13 13.11 -7.63
N ASN A 27 20.00 14.10 -8.51
CA ASN A 27 21.16 14.88 -8.97
C ASN A 27 21.19 16.24 -8.26
N LEU A 28 22.18 16.39 -7.36
CA LEU A 28 22.75 17.63 -6.81
C LEU A 28 21.80 18.83 -6.66
N GLY A 29 20.85 18.73 -5.73
CA GLY A 29 20.14 19.89 -5.18
C GLY A 29 18.61 19.84 -5.18
N ALA A 30 17.97 18.83 -5.80
CA ALA A 30 16.51 18.68 -5.84
C ALA A 30 16.01 17.42 -5.11
N GLU A 31 14.76 17.49 -4.63
CA GLU A 31 13.97 16.43 -3.98
C GLU A 31 13.81 15.19 -4.89
N GLY A 32 14.82 14.32 -4.88
CA GLY A 32 14.79 12.98 -5.49
C GLY A 32 14.56 11.89 -4.45
N TYR A 33 14.05 10.74 -4.87
CA TYR A 33 13.91 9.56 -4.01
C TYR A 33 15.23 8.79 -3.96
N HIS A 34 15.63 8.33 -2.77
CA HIS A 34 16.76 7.42 -2.65
C HIS A 34 16.46 6.14 -3.47
N PRO A 35 17.43 5.55 -4.19
CA PRO A 35 17.18 4.39 -5.05
C PRO A 35 16.53 3.20 -4.34
N SER A 36 16.79 3.03 -3.03
CA SER A 36 16.16 1.97 -2.22
C SER A 36 14.69 2.21 -1.89
N ALA A 37 14.19 3.42 -2.16
CA ALA A 37 12.80 3.81 -1.92
C ALA A 37 11.98 3.85 -3.22
N VAL A 38 12.58 3.54 -4.37
CA VAL A 38 11.91 3.55 -5.68
C VAL A 38 11.22 2.21 -5.93
N GLY A 39 10.02 2.25 -6.49
CA GLY A 39 9.25 1.08 -6.89
C GLY A 39 7.95 0.91 -6.11
N ILE A 40 7.53 -0.35 -5.93
CA ILE A 40 6.26 -0.68 -5.28
C ILE A 40 6.52 -1.11 -3.84
N HIS A 41 5.86 -0.44 -2.91
CA HIS A 41 5.97 -0.69 -1.48
C HIS A 41 4.63 -1.21 -0.97
N VAL A 42 4.64 -2.38 -0.33
CA VAL A 42 3.44 -2.99 0.26
C VAL A 42 3.61 -3.04 1.78
N HIS A 43 2.64 -2.48 2.49
CA HIS A 43 2.64 -2.40 3.94
C HIS A 43 1.44 -3.15 4.51
N VAL A 44 1.69 -4.12 5.38
CA VAL A 44 0.64 -4.81 6.14
C VAL A 44 0.54 -4.15 7.51
N ARG A 45 -0.65 -3.70 7.89
CA ARG A 45 -0.88 -3.02 9.17
C ARG A 45 -1.30 -4.01 10.26
N PRO A 46 -0.96 -3.75 11.53
CA PRO A 46 -1.43 -4.58 12.63
C PRO A 46 -2.96 -4.51 12.73
N VAL A 47 -3.57 -5.64 13.05
CA VAL A 47 -5.02 -5.80 13.18
C VAL A 47 -5.34 -6.26 14.60
N ARG A 48 -6.43 -5.72 15.16
CA ARG A 48 -6.97 -6.14 16.46
C ARG A 48 -7.17 -7.66 16.46
N SER A 49 -6.82 -8.30 17.58
CA SER A 49 -6.83 -9.76 17.68
C SER A 49 -8.19 -10.39 17.35
N ALA A 50 -9.29 -9.73 17.72
CA ALA A 50 -10.66 -10.18 17.43
C ALA A 50 -10.96 -10.24 15.92
N ASP A 51 -10.39 -9.33 15.13
CA ASP A 51 -10.72 -9.15 13.72
C ASP A 51 -9.78 -9.94 12.78
N ARG A 52 -8.68 -10.50 13.31
CA ARG A 52 -7.61 -11.13 12.49
C ARG A 52 -8.12 -12.22 11.55
N VAL A 53 -9.05 -13.06 12.02
CA VAL A 53 -9.57 -14.18 11.23
C VAL A 53 -10.41 -13.64 10.07
N ALA A 54 -11.31 -12.69 10.36
CA ALA A 54 -12.17 -12.08 9.37
C ALA A 54 -11.36 -11.29 8.35
N VAL A 55 -10.46 -10.40 8.79
CA VAL A 55 -9.55 -9.64 7.92
C VAL A 55 -8.72 -10.56 7.03
N ARG A 56 -8.12 -11.63 7.58
CA ARG A 56 -7.34 -12.57 6.78
C ARG A 56 -8.19 -13.24 5.70
N SER A 57 -9.43 -13.60 6.03
CA SER A 57 -10.36 -14.19 5.06
C SER A 57 -10.69 -13.19 3.95
N SER A 58 -11.08 -11.96 4.31
CA SER A 58 -11.46 -10.93 3.34
C SER A 58 -10.29 -10.50 2.45
N LEU A 59 -9.08 -10.36 3.01
CA LEU A 59 -7.87 -10.12 2.23
C LEU A 59 -7.58 -11.26 1.25
N ARG A 60 -7.72 -12.51 1.66
CA ARG A 60 -7.47 -13.65 0.76
C ARG A 60 -8.51 -13.77 -0.34
N SER A 61 -9.77 -13.53 -0.03
CA SER A 61 -10.87 -13.64 -0.99
C SER A 61 -10.88 -12.51 -2.02
N GLN A 62 -10.48 -11.29 -1.62
CA GLN A 62 -10.59 -10.11 -2.46
C GLN A 62 -9.32 -9.25 -2.46
N GLY A 63 -8.89 -8.76 -1.30
CA GLY A 63 -7.85 -7.72 -1.22
C GLY A 63 -6.50 -8.08 -1.86
N LEU A 64 -6.07 -9.35 -1.82
CA LEU A 64 -4.83 -9.80 -2.47
C LEU A 64 -4.96 -9.85 -3.99
N GLN A 65 -6.15 -10.17 -4.52
CA GLN A 65 -6.40 -10.16 -5.96
C GLN A 65 -6.42 -8.71 -6.47
N GLU A 66 -7.09 -7.81 -5.75
CA GLU A 66 -7.10 -6.36 -6.05
C GLU A 66 -5.68 -5.76 -5.97
N LEU A 67 -4.90 -6.13 -4.94
CA LEU A 67 -3.50 -5.71 -4.83
C LEU A 67 -2.69 -6.18 -6.04
N ARG A 68 -2.86 -7.44 -6.45
CA ARG A 68 -2.18 -7.97 -7.64
C ARG A 68 -2.53 -7.18 -8.89
N GLU A 69 -3.82 -6.85 -9.08
CA GLU A 69 -4.25 -6.03 -10.20
C GLU A 69 -3.67 -4.62 -10.16
N TRP A 70 -3.68 -3.99 -8.98
CA TRP A 70 -3.06 -2.69 -8.77
C TRP A 70 -1.58 -2.72 -9.16
N VAL A 71 -0.82 -3.71 -8.69
CA VAL A 71 0.61 -3.88 -9.02
C VAL A 71 0.83 -4.06 -10.51
N MET A 72 0.03 -4.91 -11.17
CA MET A 72 0.15 -5.17 -12.60
C MET A 72 -0.17 -3.92 -13.43
N ARG A 73 -1.17 -3.12 -13.03
CA ARG A 73 -1.51 -1.87 -13.71
C ARG A 73 -0.42 -0.82 -13.48
N ALA A 74 0.05 -0.64 -12.25
CA ALA A 74 1.12 0.32 -11.93
C ALA A 74 2.40 0.07 -12.74
N GLN A 75 2.78 -1.20 -12.93
CA GLN A 75 3.93 -1.57 -13.76
C GLN A 75 3.76 -1.27 -15.25
N ARG A 76 2.51 -1.23 -15.74
CA ARG A 76 2.16 -0.97 -17.15
C ARG A 76 1.66 0.45 -17.40
N ALA A 77 1.50 1.24 -16.34
CA ALA A 77 0.96 2.57 -16.39
C ALA A 77 1.84 3.49 -17.26
N PRO A 78 1.24 4.50 -17.91
CA PRO A 78 1.98 5.46 -18.70
C PRO A 78 3.01 6.21 -17.84
N GLU A 79 4.05 6.74 -18.48
CA GLU A 79 5.12 7.46 -17.79
C GLU A 79 4.61 8.67 -17.00
N THR A 80 3.56 9.33 -17.50
CA THR A 80 2.89 10.44 -16.81
C THR A 80 2.37 10.03 -15.44
N TRP A 81 1.76 8.84 -15.33
CA TRP A 81 1.33 8.29 -14.04
C TRP A 81 2.56 7.85 -13.21
N ARG A 82 3.48 7.09 -13.80
CA ARG A 82 4.67 6.57 -13.09
C ARG A 82 5.66 7.63 -12.59
N SER A 83 5.49 8.90 -12.96
CA SER A 83 6.34 10.02 -12.56
C SER A 83 5.97 10.63 -11.20
N GLU A 84 4.80 10.30 -10.65
CA GLU A 84 4.31 10.80 -9.37
C GLU A 84 4.25 9.69 -8.32
N VAL A 85 4.07 10.07 -7.05
CA VAL A 85 3.79 9.10 -5.99
C VAL A 85 2.31 8.80 -5.98
N HIS A 86 1.97 7.51 -5.90
CA HIS A 86 0.58 7.05 -5.82
C HIS A 86 0.38 6.16 -4.62
N PHE A 87 -0.81 6.23 -4.03
CA PHE A 87 -1.14 5.45 -2.85
C PHE A 87 -2.45 4.71 -3.02
N GLY A 88 -2.49 3.49 -2.52
CA GLY A 88 -3.71 2.71 -2.38
C GLY A 88 -3.74 2.04 -1.02
N CYS A 89 -4.92 1.84 -0.46
CA CYS A 89 -5.08 1.12 0.78
C CYS A 89 -6.37 0.31 0.79
N TRP A 90 -6.36 -0.71 1.62
CA TRP A 90 -7.50 -1.56 1.88
C TRP A 90 -7.90 -1.37 3.32
N ARG A 91 -9.15 -0.94 3.50
CA ARG A 91 -9.77 -0.75 4.79
C ARG A 91 -10.68 -1.93 5.08
N TYR A 92 -10.79 -2.28 6.35
CA TYR A 92 -11.65 -3.34 6.83
C TYR A 92 -12.74 -2.77 7.72
N ASP A 93 -13.97 -2.97 7.30
CA ASP A 93 -15.18 -2.60 8.02
C ASP A 93 -16.16 -3.79 8.08
N GLU A 94 -17.39 -3.54 8.52
CA GLU A 94 -18.42 -4.57 8.69
C GLU A 94 -18.77 -5.28 7.37
N ASP A 95 -18.66 -4.58 6.23
CA ASP A 95 -18.93 -5.10 4.89
C ASP A 95 -17.73 -5.84 4.27
N GLY A 96 -16.57 -5.84 4.94
CA GLY A 96 -15.37 -6.55 4.53
C GLY A 96 -14.23 -5.63 4.14
N VAL A 97 -13.45 -6.03 3.11
CA VAL A 97 -12.28 -5.26 2.68
C VAL A 97 -12.65 -4.37 1.48
N ARG A 98 -12.33 -3.08 1.58
CA ARG A 98 -12.58 -2.09 0.54
C ARG A 98 -11.30 -1.35 0.15
N PHE A 99 -11.08 -1.21 -1.16
CA PHE A 99 -9.99 -0.39 -1.70
C PHE A 99 -10.33 1.11 -1.68
N GLU A 100 -9.34 1.92 -1.30
CA GLU A 100 -9.34 3.38 -1.41
C GLU A 100 -7.97 3.88 -1.90
N GLY A 101 -7.99 4.84 -2.84
CA GLY A 101 -6.78 5.50 -3.34
C GLY A 101 -6.70 5.53 -4.87
N ASP A 102 -5.50 5.79 -5.37
CA ASP A 102 -5.22 5.95 -6.80
C ASP A 102 -5.29 4.61 -7.52
N LEU A 103 -6.09 4.55 -8.58
CA LEU A 103 -6.08 3.43 -9.51
C LEU A 103 -5.08 3.72 -10.64
N PRO A 104 -4.11 2.82 -10.88
CA PRO A 104 -3.22 2.99 -12.01
C PRO A 104 -4.01 2.81 -13.31
N MET A 105 -3.92 3.79 -14.21
CA MET A 105 -4.59 3.84 -15.51
C MET A 105 -3.84 3.07 -16.58
#